data_AF-A0A8H5B0B1-F1
#
_entry.id   AF-A0A8H5B0B1-F1
#
_cell.length_a   1.000
_cell.length_b   1.000
_cell.length_c   1.000
_cell.angle_alpha   90.00
_cell.angle_beta   90.00
_cell.angle_gamma   90.00
#
_symmetry.space_group_name_H-M   'P 1'
#
loop_
_entity.id
_entity.type
_entity.pdbx_description
1 polymer ?
#
loop_
_entity_poly.entity_id
_entity_poly.type
_entity_poly.pdbx_seq_one_letter_code
_entity_poly.pdbx_strand_id
1 'polypeptide(L)'
;MNCRSNIVNQQRPSSVDALSDEDIYSLIELAHASKSVVVNTAAQQWCMPPTVWHITYDAVVKRCDLAEPSIMSYVSSQTSIPIPRVRRVLPINRSSPETSAGHYLVMDYLEGDTLYAAWPKLSWWRRLHIMWLMRRYIRQLHTLPLPFPDLPGRVDSSGTSYVCYGRYFTESGAGPFRSYPEMADWFDLKRFNQLVDTHRFYGTVNRTLPKFDRTQPLVLCHLDLHMNNIIVGPDGIPWLIDWGSSGAFPAWLEYAFLVQWVEEIWNPAPKIWTWGARVIVGNYDKYVTNYLQHLDWDRVAFNEPLDYFTNLCIDVD
;
A
#
# COMPACT_ATOMS: atom_id res chain seq x y z
N MET A 1 12.41 17.32 -33.77
CA MET A 1 13.18 16.06 -33.96
C MET A 1 13.37 15.44 -32.58
N ASN A 2 12.47 14.54 -32.18
CA ASN A 2 12.54 13.87 -30.87
C ASN A 2 13.16 12.49 -31.08
N CYS A 3 14.46 12.36 -30.79
CA CYS A 3 15.09 11.06 -30.57
C CYS A 3 14.53 10.48 -29.27
N ARG A 4 13.42 9.75 -29.36
CA ARG A 4 13.10 8.71 -28.36
C ARG A 4 14.16 7.63 -28.52
N SER A 5 15.22 7.71 -27.71
CA SER A 5 16.11 6.58 -27.51
C SER A 5 15.29 5.47 -26.86
N ASN A 6 14.83 4.53 -27.68
CA ASN A 6 14.36 3.22 -27.26
C ASN A 6 15.50 2.53 -26.52
N ILE A 7 15.65 2.78 -25.23
CA ILE A 7 16.26 1.79 -24.34
C ILE A 7 15.18 0.72 -24.20
N VAL A 8 15.19 -0.21 -25.16
CA VAL A 8 14.60 -1.53 -24.96
C VAL A 8 15.26 -2.04 -23.69
N ASN A 9 14.51 -2.02 -22.60
CA ASN A 9 14.90 -2.57 -21.33
C ASN A 9 15.13 -4.07 -21.59
N GLN A 10 16.37 -4.45 -21.94
CA GLN A 10 16.70 -5.83 -22.29
C GLN A 10 16.43 -6.65 -21.05
N GLN A 11 15.33 -7.38 -21.10
CA GLN A 11 14.78 -8.13 -20.01
C GLN A 11 15.79 -9.22 -19.63
N ARG A 12 16.37 -9.12 -18.43
CA ARG A 12 17.25 -10.17 -17.93
C ARG A 12 16.41 -11.44 -17.71
N PRO A 13 16.74 -12.55 -18.37
CA PRO A 13 16.07 -13.82 -18.12
C PRO A 13 16.30 -14.21 -16.66
N SER A 14 15.27 -14.73 -16.02
CA SER A 14 15.33 -15.29 -14.66
C SER A 14 15.43 -16.81 -14.71
N SER A 15 16.01 -17.42 -13.67
CA SER A 15 16.07 -18.88 -13.55
C SER A 15 14.70 -19.56 -13.58
N VAL A 16 13.63 -18.84 -13.23
CA VAL A 16 12.26 -19.38 -13.22
C VAL A 16 11.53 -19.26 -14.56
N ASP A 17 12.05 -18.49 -15.52
CA ASP A 17 11.34 -18.23 -16.79
C ASP A 17 11.19 -19.50 -17.66
N ALA A 18 12.15 -20.42 -17.55
CA ALA A 18 12.19 -21.68 -18.29
C ALA A 18 11.51 -22.87 -17.57
N LEU A 19 11.09 -22.68 -16.32
CA LEU A 19 10.46 -23.73 -15.51
C LEU A 19 8.98 -23.87 -15.88
N SER A 20 8.47 -25.11 -15.77
CA SER A 20 7.03 -25.34 -15.85
C SER A 20 6.34 -24.88 -14.55
N ASP A 21 5.03 -24.65 -14.61
CA ASP A 21 4.27 -24.29 -13.41
C ASP A 21 4.36 -25.39 -12.33
N GLU A 22 4.44 -26.66 -12.73
CA GLU A 22 4.64 -27.81 -11.82
C GLU A 22 6.01 -27.80 -11.13
N ASP A 23 7.06 -27.43 -11.85
CA ASP A 23 8.39 -27.24 -11.26
C ASP A 23 8.36 -26.08 -10.25
N ILE A 24 7.67 -24.98 -10.57
CA ILE A 24 7.52 -23.83 -9.67
C ILE A 24 6.74 -24.22 -8.41
N TYR A 25 5.63 -24.96 -8.52
CA TYR A 25 4.92 -25.46 -7.33
C TYR A 25 5.81 -26.34 -6.46
N SER A 26 6.60 -27.21 -7.08
CA SER A 26 7.55 -28.08 -6.36
C SER A 26 8.58 -27.25 -5.58
N LEU A 27 9.11 -26.17 -6.18
CA LEU A 27 10.00 -25.24 -5.49
C LEU A 27 9.32 -24.50 -4.32
N ILE A 28 8.06 -24.10 -4.48
CA ILE A 28 7.28 -23.45 -3.41
C ILE A 28 7.09 -24.41 -2.22
N GLU A 29 6.74 -25.66 -2.49
CA GLU A 29 6.56 -26.69 -1.45
C GLU A 29 7.87 -26.95 -0.70
N LEU A 30 9.00 -27.04 -1.42
CA LEU A 30 10.33 -27.16 -0.83
C LEU A 30 10.71 -25.94 0.01
N ALA A 31 10.43 -24.73 -0.46
CA ALA A 31 10.73 -23.49 0.25
C ALA A 31 9.90 -23.38 1.55
N HIS A 32 8.65 -23.84 1.52
CA HIS A 32 7.79 -23.92 2.70
C HIS A 32 8.34 -24.92 3.73
N ALA A 33 8.70 -26.12 3.28
CA ALA A 33 9.23 -27.18 4.15
C ALA A 33 10.58 -26.79 4.79
N SER A 34 11.45 -26.12 4.03
CA SER A 34 12.78 -25.69 4.47
C SER A 34 12.80 -24.39 5.29
N LYS A 35 11.66 -23.70 5.42
CA LYS A 35 11.56 -22.37 6.05
C LYS A 35 12.54 -21.36 5.44
N SER A 36 12.71 -21.39 4.11
CA SER A 36 13.55 -20.48 3.33
C SER A 36 12.93 -19.07 3.24
N VAL A 37 12.76 -18.43 4.40
CA VAL A 37 12.05 -17.15 4.54
C VAL A 37 13.02 -15.99 4.28
N VAL A 38 12.66 -15.10 3.35
CA VAL A 38 13.46 -13.92 2.98
C VAL A 38 13.30 -12.80 4.01
N VAL A 39 12.10 -12.69 4.59
CA VAL A 39 11.76 -11.65 5.55
C VAL A 39 10.93 -12.26 6.68
N ASN A 40 11.48 -12.24 7.90
CA ASN A 40 10.70 -12.35 9.13
C ASN A 40 10.42 -10.91 9.58
N THR A 41 9.37 -10.28 9.06
CA THR A 41 8.96 -8.95 9.51
C THR A 41 8.47 -9.11 10.95
N ALA A 42 9.37 -8.91 11.90
CA ALA A 42 9.06 -8.80 13.32
C ALA A 42 8.18 -7.57 13.68
N ALA A 43 7.49 -6.98 12.70
CA ALA A 43 6.64 -5.80 12.84
C ALA A 43 5.20 -6.01 12.31
N GLN A 44 4.80 -7.21 11.92
CA GLN A 44 3.42 -7.47 11.45
C GLN A 44 2.77 -8.65 12.19
N GLN A 45 2.37 -8.44 13.44
CA GLN A 45 0.99 -8.78 13.80
C GLN A 45 0.19 -7.71 13.06
N TRP A 46 -0.72 -8.02 12.13
CA TRP A 46 -2.04 -8.58 12.36
C TRP A 46 -2.53 -9.28 11.08
N CYS A 47 -3.02 -10.52 11.24
CA CYS A 47 -3.60 -11.41 10.21
C CYS A 47 -2.66 -11.88 9.07
N MET A 48 -2.06 -13.07 9.29
CA MET A 48 -1.16 -13.84 8.42
C MET A 48 0.22 -13.18 8.21
N PRO A 49 1.33 -13.74 8.75
CA PRO A 49 2.65 -13.23 8.40
C PRO A 49 2.83 -13.40 6.87
N PRO A 50 3.12 -12.33 6.11
CA PRO A 50 3.44 -12.47 4.71
C PRO A 50 4.80 -13.15 4.61
N THR A 51 4.79 -14.48 4.53
CA THR A 51 6.02 -15.21 4.33
C THR A 51 6.41 -15.05 2.86
N VAL A 52 7.45 -14.27 2.60
CA VAL A 52 8.13 -14.25 1.31
C VAL A 52 9.19 -15.35 1.34
N TRP A 53 9.18 -16.23 0.36
CA TRP A 53 10.12 -17.35 0.29
C TRP A 53 11.07 -17.22 -0.92
N HIS A 54 12.33 -17.58 -0.72
CA HIS A 54 13.25 -17.83 -1.83
C HIS A 54 12.88 -19.16 -2.49
N ILE A 55 12.66 -19.14 -3.80
CA ILE A 55 12.48 -20.37 -4.60
C ILE A 55 13.70 -20.66 -5.47
N THR A 56 14.45 -19.63 -5.86
CA THR A 56 15.74 -19.72 -6.54
C THR A 56 16.65 -18.57 -6.08
N TYR A 57 17.87 -18.48 -6.63
CA TYR A 57 18.84 -17.44 -6.25
C TYR A 57 18.44 -16.02 -6.68
N ASP A 58 17.56 -15.90 -7.68
CA ASP A 58 17.12 -14.64 -8.27
C ASP A 58 15.60 -14.45 -8.26
N ALA A 59 14.84 -15.35 -7.62
CA ALA A 59 13.38 -15.25 -7.53
C ALA A 59 12.84 -15.54 -6.12
N VAL A 60 11.81 -14.77 -5.78
CA VAL A 60 11.00 -14.97 -4.57
C VAL A 60 9.55 -15.24 -4.92
N VAL A 61 8.84 -15.86 -3.98
CA VAL A 61 7.41 -16.10 -4.05
C VAL A 61 6.73 -15.57 -2.80
N LYS A 62 5.54 -15.00 -2.96
CA LYS A 62 4.64 -14.69 -1.84
C LYS A 62 3.19 -15.01 -2.18
N ARG A 63 2.34 -15.03 -1.16
CA ARG A 63 0.88 -15.14 -1.34
C ARG A 63 0.28 -13.75 -1.47
N CYS A 64 -0.63 -13.57 -2.41
CA CYS A 64 -1.35 -12.31 -2.63
C CYS A 64 -2.71 -12.57 -3.27
N ASP A 65 -3.52 -11.52 -3.39
CA ASP A 65 -4.64 -11.48 -4.33
C ASP A 65 -4.18 -10.99 -5.72
N LEU A 66 -5.09 -10.89 -6.69
CA LEU A 66 -4.75 -10.49 -8.05
C LEU A 66 -4.54 -8.97 -8.22
N ALA A 67 -4.90 -8.15 -7.23
CA ALA A 67 -4.73 -6.71 -7.32
C ALA A 67 -3.24 -6.33 -7.36
N GLU A 68 -2.43 -6.97 -6.52
CA GLU A 68 -0.99 -6.70 -6.45
C GLU A 68 -0.21 -6.99 -7.76
N PRO A 69 -0.25 -8.20 -8.35
CA PRO A 69 0.45 -8.45 -9.61
C PRO A 69 -0.08 -7.59 -10.76
N SER A 70 -1.38 -7.27 -10.75
CA SER A 70 -2.00 -6.40 -11.75
C SER A 70 -1.42 -5.00 -11.70
N ILE A 71 -1.33 -4.40 -10.50
CA ILE A 71 -0.82 -3.04 -10.37
C ILE A 71 0.69 -2.96 -10.58
N MET A 72 1.46 -3.97 -10.15
CA MET A 72 2.88 -4.05 -10.44
C MET A 72 3.14 -4.10 -11.96
N SER A 73 2.39 -4.94 -12.68
CA SER A 73 2.51 -5.04 -14.14
C SER A 73 2.14 -3.73 -14.83
N TYR A 74 1.09 -3.05 -14.35
CA TYR A 74 0.69 -1.74 -14.84
C TYR A 74 1.78 -0.68 -14.63
N VAL A 75 2.26 -0.51 -13.39
CA VAL A 75 3.29 0.47 -13.03
C VAL A 75 4.59 0.22 -13.79
N SER A 76 5.02 -1.05 -13.90
CA SER A 76 6.22 -1.42 -14.67
C SER A 76 6.11 -1.04 -16.14
N SER A 77 4.91 -1.14 -16.73
CA SER A 77 4.68 -0.80 -18.14
C SER A 77 4.62 0.71 -18.42
N GLN A 78 4.24 1.51 -17.41
CA GLN A 78 3.95 2.94 -17.59
C GLN A 78 5.02 3.87 -17.00
N THR A 79 5.94 3.36 -16.19
CA THR A 79 6.89 4.20 -15.43
C THR A 79 8.32 3.72 -15.53
N SER A 80 9.24 4.57 -15.08
CA SER A 80 10.64 4.18 -14.84
C SER A 80 10.90 3.83 -13.37
N ILE A 81 9.86 3.56 -12.57
CA ILE A 81 10.02 3.25 -11.15
C ILE A 81 10.63 1.85 -11.04
N PRO A 82 11.78 1.67 -10.35
CA PRO A 82 12.35 0.36 -10.12
C PRO A 82 11.47 -0.43 -9.14
N ILE A 83 10.88 -1.51 -9.62
CA ILE A 83 10.04 -2.45 -8.85
C ILE A 83 10.40 -3.89 -9.25
N PRO A 84 10.23 -4.90 -8.36
CA PRO A 84 10.42 -6.29 -8.74
C PRO A 84 9.53 -6.65 -9.93
N ARG A 85 10.08 -7.40 -10.89
CA ARG A 85 9.29 -7.85 -12.03
C ARG A 85 8.41 -9.02 -11.63
N VAL A 86 7.14 -8.96 -12.02
CA VAL A 86 6.22 -10.11 -11.98
C VAL A 86 6.67 -11.14 -13.02
N ARG A 87 6.98 -12.36 -12.59
CA ARG A 87 7.42 -13.47 -13.45
C ARG A 87 6.30 -14.46 -13.75
N ARG A 88 5.56 -14.86 -12.71
CA ARG A 88 4.42 -15.77 -12.79
C ARG A 88 3.39 -15.42 -11.71
N VAL A 89 2.12 -15.71 -12.02
CA VAL A 89 1.01 -15.69 -11.07
C VAL A 89 0.33 -17.04 -11.17
N LEU A 90 0.29 -17.78 -10.06
CA LEU A 90 -0.22 -19.16 -10.03
C LEU A 90 -1.33 -19.29 -8.98
N PRO A 91 -2.44 -19.99 -9.27
CA PRO A 91 -3.48 -20.21 -8.27
C PRO A 91 -2.97 -21.09 -7.13
N ILE A 92 -3.27 -20.76 -5.86
CA ILE A 92 -2.90 -21.62 -4.73
C ILE A 92 -3.68 -22.93 -4.76
N ASN A 93 -4.97 -22.86 -5.10
CA ASN A 93 -5.82 -24.02 -5.29
C ASN A 93 -5.86 -24.42 -6.77
N ARG A 94 -5.08 -25.43 -7.14
CA ARG A 94 -4.97 -25.92 -8.52
C ARG A 94 -6.31 -26.44 -9.08
N SER A 95 -7.13 -27.03 -8.22
CA SER A 95 -8.41 -27.64 -8.60
C SER A 95 -9.54 -26.62 -8.74
N SER A 96 -9.36 -25.40 -8.22
CA SER A 96 -10.34 -24.33 -8.35
C SER A 96 -9.64 -22.97 -8.40
N PRO A 97 -9.08 -22.60 -9.57
CA PRO A 97 -8.29 -21.37 -9.73
C PRO A 97 -9.07 -20.10 -9.43
N GLU A 98 -10.40 -20.14 -9.55
CA GLU A 98 -11.30 -19.02 -9.29
C GLU A 98 -11.66 -18.85 -7.80
N THR A 99 -11.23 -19.78 -6.93
CA THR A 99 -11.54 -19.70 -5.50
C THR A 99 -10.68 -18.68 -4.76
N SER A 100 -11.24 -18.16 -3.66
CA SER A 100 -10.64 -17.23 -2.70
C SER A 100 -9.40 -17.73 -1.95
N ALA A 101 -8.79 -18.84 -2.39
CA ALA A 101 -7.58 -19.42 -1.78
C ALA A 101 -6.32 -18.54 -1.98
N GLY A 102 -6.40 -17.54 -2.87
CA GLY A 102 -5.31 -16.62 -3.19
C GLY A 102 -4.40 -17.14 -4.31
N HIS A 103 -3.40 -16.35 -4.65
CA HIS A 103 -2.42 -16.64 -5.69
C HIS A 103 -1.00 -16.62 -5.13
N TYR A 104 -0.12 -17.41 -5.73
CA TYR A 104 1.32 -17.24 -5.62
C TYR A 104 1.78 -16.22 -6.64
N LEU A 105 2.45 -15.18 -6.16
CA LEU A 105 3.16 -14.20 -6.97
C LEU A 105 4.64 -14.55 -6.95
N VAL A 106 5.17 -14.98 -8.11
CA VAL A 106 6.59 -15.18 -8.33
C VAL A 106 7.16 -13.92 -8.98
N MET A 107 8.20 -13.37 -8.37
CA MET A 107 8.82 -12.12 -8.81
C MET A 107 10.33 -12.13 -8.59
N ASP A 108 11.01 -11.14 -9.17
CA ASP A 108 12.45 -10.95 -8.99
C ASP A 108 12.82 -10.83 -7.50
N TYR A 109 13.87 -11.56 -7.10
CA TYR A 109 14.59 -11.27 -5.87
C TYR A 109 15.47 -10.04 -6.09
N LEU A 110 15.39 -9.07 -5.18
CA LEU A 110 16.24 -7.88 -5.20
C LEU A 110 17.39 -8.05 -4.20
N GLU A 111 18.61 -8.00 -4.71
CA GLU A 111 19.81 -7.89 -3.88
C GLU A 111 19.89 -6.48 -3.29
N GLY A 112 20.14 -6.38 -1.98
CA GLY A 112 20.32 -5.10 -1.29
C GLY A 112 19.84 -5.12 0.15
N ASP A 113 20.12 -4.03 0.85
CA ASP A 113 19.59 -3.77 2.20
C ASP A 113 18.27 -2.99 2.08
N THR A 114 17.35 -3.19 3.01
CA THR A 114 16.24 -2.23 3.15
C THR A 114 16.79 -0.83 3.43
N LEU A 115 16.08 0.21 3.01
CA LEU A 115 16.49 1.59 3.23
C LEU A 115 16.63 1.85 4.72
N TYR A 116 15.81 1.22 5.57
CA TYR A 116 15.93 1.27 7.02
C TYR A 116 17.28 0.77 7.51
N ALA A 117 17.70 -0.43 7.11
CA ALA A 117 18.97 -1.03 7.49
C ALA A 117 20.18 -0.30 6.88
N ALA A 118 20.04 0.21 5.65
CA ALA A 118 21.07 1.00 4.98
C ALA A 118 21.22 2.41 5.57
N TRP A 119 20.14 3.00 6.10
CA TRP A 119 20.07 4.42 6.46
C TRP A 119 21.24 4.92 7.31
N PRO A 120 21.67 4.24 8.39
CA PRO A 120 22.77 4.70 9.23
C PRO A 120 24.10 4.76 8.48
N LYS A 121 24.28 3.89 7.47
CA LYS A 121 25.48 3.75 6.65
C LYS A 121 25.55 4.80 5.53
N LEU A 122 24.41 5.41 5.17
CA LEU A 122 24.34 6.39 4.08
C LEU A 122 24.89 7.76 4.48
N SER A 123 25.64 8.38 3.56
CA SER A 123 26.03 9.78 3.68
C SER A 123 24.82 10.71 3.63
N TRP A 124 24.96 11.92 4.18
CA TRP A 124 23.91 12.93 4.15
C TRP A 124 23.42 13.23 2.73
N TRP A 125 24.35 13.37 1.77
CA TRP A 125 24.02 13.59 0.36
C TRP A 125 23.24 12.42 -0.26
N ARG A 126 23.57 11.17 0.12
CA ARG A 126 22.85 10.00 -0.39
C ARG A 126 21.44 9.91 0.16
N ARG A 127 21.24 10.20 1.45
CA ARG A 127 19.91 10.30 2.08
C ARG A 127 19.04 11.33 1.36
N LEU A 128 19.57 12.52 1.12
CA LEU A 128 18.88 13.58 0.39
C LEU A 128 18.54 13.13 -1.04
N HIS A 129 19.50 12.53 -1.76
CA HIS A 129 19.27 12.01 -3.11
C HIS A 129 18.16 10.96 -3.16
N ILE A 130 18.12 10.02 -2.22
CA ILE A 130 17.04 9.02 -2.12
C ILE A 130 15.69 9.71 -1.90
N MET A 131 15.60 10.68 -0.99
CA MET A 131 14.36 11.45 -0.78
C MET A 131 13.88 12.15 -2.06
N TRP A 132 14.80 12.70 -2.85
CA TRP A 132 14.47 13.29 -4.16
C TRP A 132 13.99 12.24 -5.17
N LEU A 133 14.60 11.06 -5.20
CA LEU A 133 14.15 9.95 -6.04
C LEU A 133 12.75 9.48 -5.64
N MET A 134 12.47 9.35 -4.34
CA MET A 134 11.15 8.99 -3.82
C MET A 134 10.09 10.02 -4.24
N ARG A 135 10.38 11.31 -4.09
CA ARG A 135 9.51 12.38 -4.61
C ARG A 135 9.25 12.20 -6.11
N ARG A 136 10.27 11.87 -6.89
CA ARG A 136 10.12 11.63 -8.34
C ARG A 136 9.26 10.40 -8.63
N TYR A 137 9.41 9.31 -7.88
CA TYR A 137 8.61 8.09 -8.06
C TYR A 137 7.15 8.34 -7.72
N ILE A 138 6.87 8.99 -6.58
CA ILE A 138 5.50 9.30 -6.17
C ILE A 138 4.84 10.27 -7.12
N ARG A 139 5.57 11.26 -7.65
CA ARG A 139 5.05 12.12 -8.72
C ARG A 139 4.72 11.33 -9.98
N GLN A 140 5.58 10.40 -10.42
CA GLN A 140 5.27 9.55 -11.58
C GLN A 140 3.99 8.76 -11.31
N LEU A 141 3.90 8.11 -10.15
CA LEU A 141 2.75 7.31 -9.75
C LEU A 141 1.44 8.13 -9.74
N HIS A 142 1.45 9.30 -9.10
CA HIS A 142 0.28 10.16 -9.00
C HIS A 142 -0.15 10.77 -10.34
N THR A 143 0.73 10.80 -11.34
CA THR A 143 0.42 11.32 -12.68
C THR A 143 -0.02 10.25 -13.67
N LEU A 144 0.06 8.97 -13.29
CA LEU A 144 -0.42 7.90 -14.16
C LEU A 144 -1.93 8.00 -14.37
N PRO A 145 -2.43 7.69 -15.58
CA PRO A 145 -3.85 7.45 -15.74
C PRO A 145 -4.26 6.27 -14.85
N LEU A 146 -5.45 6.34 -14.26
CA LEU A 146 -5.99 5.21 -13.51
C LEU A 146 -6.48 4.14 -14.51
N PRO A 147 -6.18 2.85 -14.30
CA PRO A 147 -6.75 1.78 -15.11
C PRO A 147 -8.29 1.78 -15.08
N PHE A 148 -8.86 2.11 -13.92
CA PHE A 148 -10.30 2.21 -13.69
C PHE A 148 -10.59 3.53 -12.93
N PRO A 149 -10.84 4.65 -13.64
CA PRO A 149 -11.01 5.97 -13.02
C PRO A 149 -12.16 6.07 -12.01
N ASP A 150 -13.20 5.26 -12.19
CA ASP A 150 -14.41 5.28 -11.35
C ASP A 150 -14.33 4.36 -10.13
N LEU A 151 -13.33 3.46 -10.09
CA LEU A 151 -13.17 2.48 -9.02
C LEU A 151 -12.03 2.89 -8.08
N PRO A 152 -12.34 3.29 -6.83
CA PRO A 152 -11.31 3.56 -5.85
C PRO A 152 -10.84 2.25 -5.21
N GLY A 153 -9.73 2.31 -4.49
CA GLY A 153 -9.20 1.16 -3.78
C GLY A 153 -8.33 0.27 -4.64
N ARG A 154 -8.21 -0.99 -4.19
CA ARG A 154 -7.39 -2.03 -4.81
C ARG A 154 -8.20 -2.72 -5.88
N VAL A 155 -7.69 -2.75 -7.12
CA VAL A 155 -8.42 -3.28 -8.29
C VAL A 155 -7.47 -4.14 -9.12
N ASP A 156 -7.93 -5.32 -9.55
CA ASP A 156 -7.16 -6.16 -10.47
C ASP A 156 -7.37 -5.78 -11.95
N SER A 157 -6.66 -6.46 -12.85
CA SER A 157 -6.77 -6.21 -14.30
C SER A 157 -8.15 -6.47 -14.90
N SER A 158 -9.05 -7.17 -14.20
CA SER A 158 -10.43 -7.43 -14.64
C SER A 158 -11.42 -6.34 -14.18
N GLY A 159 -10.99 -5.42 -13.32
CA GLY A 159 -11.87 -4.44 -12.68
C GLY A 159 -12.51 -4.96 -11.39
N THR A 160 -12.07 -6.12 -10.87
CA THR A 160 -12.55 -6.64 -9.59
C THR A 160 -11.93 -5.85 -8.46
N SER A 161 -12.77 -5.28 -7.59
CA SER A 161 -12.35 -4.50 -6.43
C SER A 161 -12.12 -5.38 -5.21
N TYR A 162 -11.09 -5.05 -4.42
CA TYR A 162 -10.65 -5.82 -3.25
C TYR A 162 -10.79 -5.00 -1.97
N VAL A 163 -10.91 -5.70 -0.84
CA VAL A 163 -10.91 -5.11 0.50
C VAL A 163 -9.58 -4.38 0.72
N CYS A 164 -9.66 -3.15 1.24
CA CYS A 164 -8.52 -2.34 1.66
C CYS A 164 -8.20 -2.64 3.12
N TYR A 165 -6.93 -2.71 3.47
CA TYR A 165 -6.45 -2.98 4.83
C TYR A 165 -5.49 -1.89 5.30
N GLY A 166 -5.19 -1.89 6.60
CA GLY A 166 -4.28 -0.94 7.23
C GLY A 166 -5.00 0.01 8.19
N ARG A 167 -4.22 0.84 8.89
CA ARG A 167 -4.73 1.65 10.02
C ARG A 167 -5.98 2.46 9.69
N TYR A 168 -6.03 3.08 8.51
CA TYR A 168 -7.16 3.92 8.08
C TYR A 168 -8.28 3.13 7.37
N PHE A 169 -8.21 1.80 7.37
CA PHE A 169 -9.23 0.88 6.82
C PHE A 169 -9.68 -0.20 7.80
N THR A 170 -9.32 -0.08 9.10
CA THR A 170 -9.68 -1.00 10.20
C THR A 170 -9.05 -2.39 10.10
N GLU A 171 -8.99 -3.10 11.22
CA GLU A 171 -8.51 -4.49 11.25
C GLU A 171 -9.35 -5.45 10.38
N SER A 172 -10.66 -5.22 10.28
CA SER A 172 -11.56 -6.03 9.45
C SER A 172 -11.45 -5.71 7.95
N GLY A 173 -10.75 -4.64 7.61
CA GLY A 173 -10.69 -4.08 6.27
C GLY A 173 -11.94 -3.25 5.91
N ALA A 174 -11.85 -2.59 4.76
CA ALA A 174 -12.87 -1.69 4.24
C ALA A 174 -13.14 -1.93 2.75
N GLY A 175 -14.38 -1.71 2.32
CA GLY A 175 -14.82 -2.05 0.97
C GLY A 175 -15.07 -3.56 0.81
N PRO A 176 -14.93 -4.12 -0.40
CA PRO A 176 -14.50 -3.46 -1.63
C PRO A 176 -15.46 -2.35 -2.05
N PHE A 177 -14.92 -1.21 -2.48
CA PHE A 177 -15.71 -0.06 -2.88
C PHE A 177 -16.04 -0.13 -4.38
N ARG A 178 -17.29 0.13 -4.74
CA ARG A 178 -17.78 0.13 -6.13
C ARG A 178 -17.72 1.51 -6.78
N SER A 179 -17.49 2.56 -5.99
CA SER A 179 -17.40 3.92 -6.47
C SER A 179 -16.71 4.85 -5.46
N TYR A 180 -16.19 5.99 -5.93
CA TYR A 180 -15.58 7.00 -5.05
C TYR A 180 -16.56 7.58 -4.00
N PRO A 181 -17.84 7.86 -4.32
CA PRO A 181 -18.84 8.21 -3.33
C PRO A 181 -19.01 7.16 -2.22
N GLU A 182 -19.02 5.86 -2.56
CA GLU A 182 -19.15 4.80 -1.55
C GLU A 182 -17.96 4.77 -0.58
N MET A 183 -16.73 4.97 -1.08
CA MET A 183 -15.57 5.16 -0.22
C MET A 183 -15.74 6.37 0.70
N ALA A 184 -16.16 7.51 0.15
CA ALA A 184 -16.38 8.72 0.93
C ALA A 184 -17.46 8.53 2.01
N ASP A 185 -18.55 7.85 1.69
CA ASP A 185 -19.64 7.56 2.61
C ASP A 185 -19.20 6.62 3.73
N TRP A 186 -18.32 5.66 3.44
CA TRP A 186 -17.71 4.80 4.46
C TRP A 186 -16.85 5.61 5.45
N PHE A 187 -16.03 6.53 4.96
CA PHE A 187 -15.26 7.44 5.81
C PHE A 187 -16.15 8.42 6.59
N ASP A 188 -17.23 8.93 5.99
CA ASP A 188 -18.22 9.77 6.66
C ASP A 188 -19.02 8.99 7.72
N LEU A 189 -19.23 7.69 7.55
CA LEU A 189 -19.81 6.82 8.57
C LEU A 189 -18.86 6.64 9.77
N LYS A 190 -17.55 6.46 9.53
CA LYS A 190 -16.54 6.44 10.60
C LYS A 190 -16.53 7.76 11.38
N ARG A 191 -16.62 8.88 10.66
CA ARG A 191 -16.79 10.20 11.27
C ARG A 191 -18.07 10.29 12.10
N PHE A 192 -19.23 9.89 11.57
CA PHE A 192 -20.51 9.92 12.28
C PHE A 192 -20.44 9.14 13.59
N ASN A 193 -19.93 7.90 13.53
CA ASN A 193 -19.76 7.03 14.68
C ASN A 193 -18.87 7.67 15.77
N GLN A 194 -17.76 8.29 15.36
CA GLN A 194 -16.90 9.01 16.29
C GLN A 194 -17.61 10.17 17.01
N LEU A 195 -18.44 10.92 16.29
CA LEU A 195 -19.22 12.01 16.87
C LEU A 195 -20.25 11.46 17.85
N VAL A 196 -20.94 10.37 17.50
CA VAL A 196 -21.90 9.69 18.38
C VAL A 196 -21.22 9.25 19.66
N ASP A 197 -20.08 8.57 19.57
CA ASP A 197 -19.29 8.12 20.72
C ASP A 197 -18.89 9.30 21.61
N THR A 198 -18.43 10.40 21.00
CA THR A 198 -18.07 11.63 21.71
C THR A 198 -19.27 12.20 22.46
N HIS A 199 -20.42 12.30 21.81
CA HIS A 199 -21.65 12.80 22.44
C HIS A 199 -22.12 11.88 23.56
N ARG A 200 -22.13 10.55 23.34
CA ARG A 200 -22.55 9.56 24.35
C ARG A 200 -21.65 9.59 25.58
N PHE A 201 -20.35 9.82 25.41
CA PHE A 201 -19.40 9.82 26.52
C PHE A 201 -19.34 11.15 27.27
N TYR A 202 -19.39 12.28 26.56
CA TYR A 202 -19.20 13.62 27.14
C TYR A 202 -20.48 14.45 27.26
N GLY A 203 -21.60 14.00 26.69
CA GLY A 203 -22.86 14.73 26.65
C GLY A 203 -22.89 15.93 25.69
N THR A 204 -21.82 16.14 24.91
CA THR A 204 -21.71 17.23 23.93
C THR A 204 -20.73 16.88 22.82
N VAL A 205 -20.85 17.57 21.67
CA VAL A 205 -19.91 17.52 20.55
C VAL A 205 -19.29 18.90 20.38
N ASN A 206 -18.27 19.22 21.17
CA ASN A 206 -17.62 20.55 21.14
C ASN A 206 -16.58 20.70 20.01
N ARG A 207 -16.44 19.69 19.14
CA ARG A 207 -15.41 19.64 18.12
C ARG A 207 -16.04 19.42 16.75
N THR A 208 -15.81 20.37 15.85
CA THR A 208 -16.06 20.16 14.42
C THR A 208 -15.04 19.16 13.87
N LEU A 209 -15.54 18.06 13.34
CA LEU A 209 -14.75 17.07 12.61
C LEU A 209 -15.15 17.17 11.14
N PRO A 210 -14.24 17.41 10.19
CA PRO A 210 -14.62 17.60 8.79
C PRO A 210 -15.14 16.30 8.17
N LYS A 211 -15.99 16.42 7.14
CA LYS A 211 -16.35 15.31 6.25
C LYS A 211 -15.17 14.90 5.37
N PHE A 212 -15.28 13.72 4.78
CA PHE A 212 -14.35 13.25 3.77
C PHE A 212 -14.27 14.25 2.60
N ASP A 213 -13.05 14.67 2.23
CA ASP A 213 -12.84 15.63 1.16
C ASP A 213 -12.99 14.97 -0.21
N ARG A 214 -14.22 15.02 -0.75
CA ARG A 214 -14.58 14.52 -2.09
C ARG A 214 -14.01 15.40 -3.23
N THR A 215 -13.39 16.54 -2.95
CA THR A 215 -12.83 17.43 -4.00
C THR A 215 -11.48 16.94 -4.53
N GLN A 216 -10.83 16.03 -3.81
CA GLN A 216 -9.54 15.48 -4.20
C GLN A 216 -9.71 14.37 -5.24
N PRO A 217 -8.98 14.41 -6.35
CA PRO A 217 -9.06 13.34 -7.34
C PRO A 217 -8.43 12.06 -6.79
N LEU A 218 -8.89 10.92 -7.31
CA LEU A 218 -8.17 9.67 -7.16
C LEU A 218 -6.89 9.71 -7.99
N VAL A 219 -5.81 9.25 -7.38
CA VAL A 219 -4.51 9.02 -8.03
C VAL A 219 -4.03 7.63 -7.65
N LEU A 220 -3.07 7.08 -8.39
CA LEU A 220 -2.48 5.81 -8.01
C LEU A 220 -1.56 6.02 -6.81
N CYS A 221 -1.79 5.28 -5.73
CA CYS A 221 -1.05 5.33 -4.47
C CYS A 221 -0.42 3.96 -4.16
N HIS A 222 0.73 3.97 -3.49
CA HIS A 222 1.38 2.77 -2.98
C HIS A 222 0.72 2.29 -1.68
N LEU A 223 0.35 3.24 -0.82
CA LEU A 223 -0.23 3.10 0.53
C LEU A 223 0.58 2.33 1.58
N ASP A 224 1.64 1.63 1.19
CA ASP A 224 2.56 0.99 2.12
C ASP A 224 4.02 1.48 2.00
N LEU A 225 4.18 2.78 1.77
CA LEU A 225 5.50 3.38 1.53
C LEU A 225 6.24 3.68 2.84
N HIS A 226 7.07 2.75 3.28
CA HIS A 226 7.97 2.93 4.41
C HIS A 226 9.37 2.35 4.13
N MET A 227 10.33 2.65 5.00
CA MET A 227 11.75 2.37 4.73
C MET A 227 12.11 0.87 4.65
N ASN A 228 11.25 -0.04 5.13
CA ASN A 228 11.47 -1.48 4.93
C ASN A 228 10.97 -1.96 3.57
N ASN A 229 10.01 -1.24 2.96
CA ASN A 229 9.49 -1.52 1.62
C ASN A 229 10.28 -0.78 0.51
N ILE A 230 11.50 -0.34 0.84
CA ILE A 230 12.43 0.25 -0.12
C ILE A 230 13.73 -0.55 -0.03
N ILE A 231 14.14 -1.22 -1.10
CA ILE A 231 15.43 -1.91 -1.17
C ILE A 231 16.44 -0.99 -1.87
N VAL A 232 17.60 -0.78 -1.26
CA VAL A 232 18.70 -0.04 -1.87
C VAL A 232 19.62 -1.06 -2.54
N GLY A 233 19.57 -1.12 -3.87
CA GLY A 233 20.38 -2.04 -4.66
C GLY A 233 21.89 -1.76 -4.54
N PRO A 234 22.77 -2.63 -5.07
CA PRO A 234 24.23 -2.42 -5.05
C PRO A 234 24.69 -1.16 -5.80
N ASP A 235 23.93 -0.75 -6.82
CA ASP A 235 24.07 0.53 -7.54
C ASP A 235 23.55 1.75 -6.73
N GLY A 236 22.95 1.45 -5.58
CA GLY A 236 22.26 2.32 -4.65
C GLY A 236 20.96 2.92 -5.20
N ILE A 237 20.41 2.37 -6.28
CA ILE A 237 19.08 2.75 -6.75
C ILE A 237 18.05 2.22 -5.76
N PRO A 238 17.08 3.04 -5.30
CA PRO A 238 16.00 2.57 -4.46
C PRO A 238 14.93 1.87 -5.32
N TRP A 239 14.57 0.66 -4.92
CA TRP A 239 13.51 -0.17 -5.50
C TRP A 239 12.32 -0.22 -4.55
N LEU A 240 11.11 -0.01 -5.07
CA LEU A 240 9.87 -0.11 -4.28
C LEU A 240 9.34 -1.54 -4.34
N ILE A 241 9.05 -2.09 -3.17
CA ILE A 241 8.48 -3.44 -3.02
C ILE A 241 7.16 -3.37 -2.26
N ASP A 242 6.45 -4.50 -2.26
CA ASP A 242 5.18 -4.70 -1.54
C ASP A 242 4.06 -3.76 -1.99
N TRP A 243 3.47 -4.11 -3.14
CA TRP A 243 2.39 -3.36 -3.78
C TRP A 243 1.01 -3.88 -3.36
N GLY A 244 0.96 -4.69 -2.29
CA GLY A 244 -0.25 -5.33 -1.79
C GLY A 244 -1.36 -4.32 -1.51
N SER A 245 -1.04 -3.19 -0.91
CA SER A 245 -2.00 -2.14 -0.53
C SER A 245 -2.27 -1.10 -1.62
N SER A 246 -1.59 -1.20 -2.76
CA SER A 246 -1.63 -0.17 -3.80
C SER A 246 -2.96 -0.12 -4.55
N GLY A 247 -3.35 1.07 -4.99
CA GLY A 247 -4.64 1.29 -5.63
C GLY A 247 -4.98 2.76 -5.86
N ALA A 248 -6.21 3.03 -6.29
CA ALA A 248 -6.69 4.38 -6.58
C ALA A 248 -7.22 5.06 -5.31
N PHE A 249 -6.54 6.10 -4.83
CA PHE A 249 -6.91 6.81 -3.60
C PHE A 249 -6.64 8.30 -3.73
N PRO A 250 -7.25 9.16 -2.89
CA PRO A 250 -6.78 10.54 -2.76
C PRO A 250 -5.32 10.60 -2.31
N ALA A 251 -4.55 11.51 -2.90
CA ALA A 251 -3.11 11.64 -2.63
C ALA A 251 -2.76 11.91 -1.14
N TRP A 252 -3.71 12.45 -0.36
CA TRP A 252 -3.52 12.66 1.07
C TRP A 252 -3.50 11.36 1.88
N LEU A 253 -4.10 10.27 1.39
CA LEU A 253 -3.98 8.96 2.05
C LEU A 253 -2.56 8.41 1.94
N GLU A 254 -1.89 8.56 0.79
CA GLU A 254 -0.47 8.20 0.64
C GLU A 254 0.41 8.91 1.69
N TYR A 255 0.16 10.21 1.89
CA TYR A 255 0.87 10.98 2.91
C TYR A 255 0.53 10.48 4.33
N ALA A 256 -0.75 10.21 4.61
CA ALA A 256 -1.18 9.75 5.92
C ALA A 256 -0.55 8.40 6.29
N PHE A 257 -0.53 7.43 5.38
CA PHE A 257 0.12 6.13 5.61
C PHE A 257 1.63 6.27 5.80
N LEU A 258 2.31 7.11 5.00
CA LEU A 258 3.74 7.37 5.18
C LEU A 258 4.03 7.95 6.57
N VAL A 259 3.25 8.93 7.03
CA VAL A 259 3.40 9.52 8.38
C VAL A 259 3.08 8.52 9.48
N GLN A 260 2.07 7.68 9.29
CA GLN A 260 1.70 6.64 10.25
C GLN A 260 2.83 5.64 10.51
N TRP A 261 3.53 5.22 9.46
CA TRP A 261 4.70 4.34 9.58
C TRP A 261 5.89 5.01 10.27
N VAL A 262 6.02 6.32 10.11
CA VAL A 262 7.07 7.09 10.78
C VAL A 262 6.88 7.16 12.29
N GLU A 263 5.63 7.24 12.74
CA GLU A 263 5.23 7.37 14.14
C GLU A 263 5.11 6.01 14.86
N GLU A 264 5.47 4.91 14.20
CA GLU A 264 5.38 3.58 14.78
C GLU A 264 6.39 3.39 15.93
N ILE A 265 5.86 3.08 17.11
CA ILE A 265 6.58 3.10 18.39
C ILE A 265 7.77 2.12 18.41
N TRP A 266 7.64 0.97 17.75
CA TRP A 266 8.62 -0.11 17.82
C TRP A 266 9.80 0.07 16.87
N ASN A 267 9.64 0.87 15.81
CA ASN A 267 10.68 1.05 14.80
C ASN A 267 10.59 2.45 14.14
N PRO A 268 10.77 3.54 14.90
CA PRO A 268 10.49 4.88 14.42
C PRO A 268 11.43 5.25 13.28
N ALA A 269 10.89 5.90 12.26
CA ALA A 269 11.71 6.36 11.16
C ALA A 269 12.63 7.51 11.61
N PRO A 270 13.80 7.69 10.97
CA PRO A 270 14.69 8.81 11.25
C PRO A 270 13.99 10.16 11.04
N LYS A 271 14.22 11.13 11.93
CA LYS A 271 13.55 12.46 11.90
C LYS A 271 13.58 13.18 10.55
N ILE A 272 14.67 13.02 9.79
CA ILE A 272 14.78 13.64 8.47
C ILE A 272 13.88 12.97 7.42
N TRP A 273 13.64 11.66 7.56
CA TRP A 273 12.68 10.92 6.74
C TRP A 273 11.25 11.34 7.10
N THR A 274 10.95 11.46 8.40
CA THR A 274 9.68 12.03 8.90
C THR A 274 9.38 13.38 8.28
N TRP A 275 10.33 14.31 8.37
CA TRP A 275 10.21 15.63 7.76
C TRP A 275 10.08 15.52 6.22
N GLY A 276 10.77 14.55 5.63
CA GLY A 276 10.75 14.23 4.22
C GLY A 276 9.38 13.85 3.66
N ALA A 277 8.44 13.35 4.47
CA ALA A 277 7.09 12.96 4.03
C ALA A 277 6.40 14.07 3.20
N ARG A 278 6.48 15.30 3.68
CA ARG A 278 5.89 16.50 3.03
C ARG A 278 6.59 16.84 1.70
N VAL A 279 7.87 16.48 1.59
CA VAL A 279 8.66 16.65 0.37
C VAL A 279 8.39 15.49 -0.60
N ILE A 280 8.17 14.27 -0.13
CA ILE A 280 7.98 13.11 -1.01
C ILE A 280 6.60 13.14 -1.65
N VAL A 281 5.54 13.27 -0.85
CA VAL A 281 4.14 13.13 -1.30
C VAL A 281 3.49 14.50 -1.53
N GLY A 282 3.72 15.44 -0.62
CA GLY A 282 3.05 16.74 -0.57
C GLY A 282 2.65 17.09 0.86
N ASN A 283 2.31 18.36 1.11
CA ASN A 283 1.90 18.79 2.44
C ASN A 283 0.40 18.54 2.65
N TYR A 284 0.07 17.35 3.17
CA TYR A 284 -1.30 16.93 3.46
C TYR A 284 -1.56 16.81 4.98
N ASP A 285 -0.76 17.49 5.79
CA ASP A 285 -0.78 17.43 7.26
C ASP A 285 -2.17 17.63 7.86
N LYS A 286 -2.95 18.56 7.30
CA LYS A 286 -4.32 18.86 7.75
C LYS A 286 -5.24 17.63 7.78
N TYR A 287 -5.06 16.67 6.87
CA TYR A 287 -5.90 15.46 6.83
C TYR A 287 -5.53 14.50 7.97
N VAL A 288 -4.27 14.48 8.38
CA VAL A 288 -3.84 13.68 9.52
C VAL A 288 -4.31 14.36 10.82
N THR A 289 -3.95 15.63 11.02
CA THR A 289 -4.12 16.34 12.30
C THR A 289 -5.54 16.81 12.58
N ASN A 290 -6.35 17.09 11.56
CA ASN A 290 -7.70 17.63 11.75
C ASN A 290 -8.80 16.60 11.47
N TYR A 291 -8.45 15.43 10.93
CA TYR A 291 -9.40 14.42 10.49
C TYR A 291 -9.03 13.01 10.99
N LEU A 292 -8.04 12.35 10.38
CA LEU A 292 -7.79 10.91 10.60
C LEU A 292 -7.38 10.55 12.04
N GLN A 293 -6.59 11.39 12.72
CA GLN A 293 -6.17 11.15 14.12
C GLN A 293 -7.32 11.24 15.13
N HIS A 294 -8.47 11.76 14.71
CA HIS A 294 -9.64 11.90 15.57
C HIS A 294 -10.67 10.81 15.38
N LEU A 295 -10.47 9.91 14.42
CA LEU A 295 -11.31 8.76 14.19
C LEU A 295 -10.76 7.56 14.95
N ASP A 296 -11.61 6.93 15.76
CA ASP A 296 -11.33 5.60 16.31
C ASP A 296 -11.67 4.54 15.25
N TRP A 297 -10.64 3.90 14.71
CA TRP A 297 -10.76 3.01 13.54
C TRP A 297 -11.31 1.63 13.92
N ASP A 298 -10.92 1.12 15.09
CA ASP A 298 -11.15 -0.27 15.49
C ASP A 298 -12.21 -0.41 16.60
N ARG A 299 -12.68 0.69 17.18
CA ARG A 299 -13.78 0.65 18.14
C ARG A 299 -15.11 0.30 17.48
N VAL A 300 -15.84 -0.61 18.12
CA VAL A 300 -17.25 -0.88 17.82
C VAL A 300 -18.08 0.31 18.31
N ALA A 301 -18.59 1.09 17.37
CA ALA A 301 -19.42 2.26 17.65
C ALA A 301 -20.75 1.88 18.31
N PHE A 302 -21.35 2.83 19.03
CA PHE A 302 -22.77 2.71 19.36
C PHE A 302 -23.59 2.64 18.07
N ASN A 303 -24.48 1.65 17.98
CA ASN A 303 -25.31 1.42 16.80
C ASN A 303 -26.51 2.38 16.78
N GLU A 304 -26.23 3.68 16.71
CA GLU A 304 -27.25 4.73 16.61
C GLU A 304 -27.71 4.93 15.15
N PRO A 305 -28.98 5.30 14.93
CA PRO A 305 -29.47 5.59 13.57
C PRO A 305 -28.83 6.87 13.01
N LEU A 306 -28.71 6.97 11.68
CA LEU A 306 -28.04 8.10 11.00
C LEU A 306 -28.69 9.47 11.27
N ASP A 307 -29.93 9.51 11.75
CA ASP A 307 -30.66 10.71 12.14
C ASP A 307 -30.48 11.11 13.62
N TYR A 308 -29.58 10.43 14.35
CA TYR A 308 -29.30 10.64 15.78
C TYR A 308 -29.16 12.13 16.16
N PHE A 309 -28.29 12.86 15.46
CA PHE A 309 -28.04 14.28 15.76
C PHE A 309 -29.20 15.18 15.36
N THR A 310 -29.84 14.89 14.23
CA THR A 310 -31.04 15.60 13.77
C THR A 310 -32.18 15.49 14.79
N ASN A 311 -32.42 14.29 15.32
CA ASN A 311 -33.43 14.03 16.34
C ASN A 311 -33.15 14.76 17.67
N LEU A 312 -31.88 15.02 17.96
CA LEU A 312 -31.44 15.80 19.12
C LEU A 312 -31.32 17.30 18.85
N CYS A 313 -31.60 17.76 17.62
CA CYS A 313 -31.38 19.14 17.18
C CYS A 313 -29.94 19.63 17.40
N ILE A 314 -28.95 18.75 17.24
CA ILE A 314 -27.53 19.06 17.33
C ILE A 314 -26.97 19.19 15.92
N ASP A 315 -26.38 20.34 15.60
CA ASP A 315 -25.65 20.53 14.34
C ASP A 315 -24.21 20.02 14.49
N VAL A 316 -23.80 19.14 13.60
CA VAL A 316 -22.48 18.49 13.61
C VAL A 316 -21.71 18.71 12.31
N ASP A 317 -22.25 19.45 11.34
CA ASP A 317 -21.66 19.63 10.00
C ASP A 317 -21.12 21.04 9.74
#